data_AF-A0A7J4AB66-F1
#
_entry.id   AF-A0A7J4AB66-F1
#
_cell.length_a   1.000
_cell.length_b   1.000
_cell.length_c   1.000
_cell.angle_alpha   90.00
_cell.angle_beta   90.00
_cell.angle_gamma   90.00
#
_symmetry.space_group_name_H-M   'P 1'
#
loop_
_entity.id
_entity.type
_entity.pdbx_description
1 polymer ?
#
loop_
_entity_poly.entity_id
_entity_poly.type
_entity_poly.pdbx_seq_one_letter_code
_entity_poly.pdbx_strand_id
1 'polypeptide(L)'
;MNFLNLFKKLSNFTAISFTVYVIYNLGVNPLLNLLLNLLGINLIYQPQFILENLLLVLTLVILFMIAIIIGVGYLIFTGWKNRSAIPLFFKLLIIILLGLAAFVIAAPISMIIKFPFVPLIISASLLYMILRIISNQIYFERNTDFIIILNKLKEFNKNLEINEVKTNKNEWIVYARSKDKFIEYKFDMKTGELKQWKQI
;
A
#
# COMPACT_ATOMS: atom_id res chain seq x y z
N MET A 1 -3.21 18.00 40.08
CA MET A 1 -4.20 17.16 39.38
C MET A 1 -3.60 16.77 38.03
N ASN A 2 -3.32 15.49 37.80
CA ASN A 2 -2.45 15.05 36.71
C ASN A 2 -3.17 15.22 35.36
N PHE A 3 -2.70 16.14 34.51
CA PHE A 3 -3.33 16.53 33.23
C PHE A 3 -3.61 15.30 32.34
N LEU A 4 -2.70 14.32 32.38
CA LEU A 4 -2.82 13.04 31.69
C LEU A 4 -4.04 12.21 32.14
N ASN A 5 -4.38 12.22 33.42
CA ASN A 5 -5.56 11.52 33.94
C ASN A 5 -6.87 12.23 33.58
N LEU A 6 -6.85 13.57 33.50
CA LEU A 6 -8.00 14.34 33.04
C LEU A 6 -8.28 14.09 31.56
N PHE A 7 -7.23 14.08 30.74
CA PHE A 7 -7.33 13.81 29.30
C PHE A 7 -7.78 12.38 28.99
N LYS A 8 -7.28 11.39 29.74
CA LYS A 8 -7.68 9.98 29.59
C LYS A 8 -9.13 9.76 30.00
N LYS A 9 -9.61 10.47 31.03
CA LYS A 9 -11.02 10.48 31.41
C LYS A 9 -11.89 11.17 30.38
N LEU A 10 -11.48 12.33 29.86
CA LEU A 10 -12.21 13.01 28.78
C LEU A 10 -12.25 12.16 27.51
N SER A 11 -11.14 11.55 27.09
CA SER A 11 -11.10 10.74 25.87
C SER A 11 -11.95 9.48 25.97
N ASN A 12 -11.95 8.82 27.13
CA ASN A 12 -12.82 7.68 27.39
C ASN A 12 -14.28 8.13 27.48
N PHE A 13 -14.56 9.28 28.08
CA PHE A 13 -15.91 9.81 28.15
C PHE A 13 -16.41 10.21 26.77
N THR A 14 -15.61 10.86 25.92
CA THR A 14 -15.97 11.23 24.54
C THR A 14 -16.07 10.00 23.63
N ALA A 15 -15.20 9.00 23.79
CA ALA A 15 -15.32 7.75 23.04
C ALA A 15 -16.57 6.99 23.47
N ILE A 16 -16.81 6.81 24.77
CA ILE A 16 -18.01 6.13 25.28
C ILE A 16 -19.27 6.91 24.90
N SER A 17 -19.31 8.23 25.05
CA SER A 17 -20.47 9.04 24.68
C SER A 17 -20.68 9.12 23.17
N PHE A 18 -19.62 9.08 22.35
CA PHE A 18 -19.75 8.94 20.90
C PHE A 18 -20.27 7.56 20.52
N THR A 19 -19.72 6.48 21.07
CA THR A 19 -20.19 5.11 20.79
C THR A 19 -21.61 4.91 21.31
N VAL A 20 -21.96 5.45 22.48
CA VAL A 20 -23.32 5.42 23.04
C VAL A 20 -24.27 6.29 22.21
N TYR A 21 -23.86 7.48 21.76
CA TYR A 21 -24.66 8.33 20.88
C TYR A 21 -24.90 7.67 19.52
N VAL A 22 -23.88 7.02 18.95
CA VAL A 22 -23.95 6.25 17.71
C VAL A 22 -24.85 5.03 17.90
N ILE A 23 -24.66 4.22 18.95
CA ILE A 23 -25.50 3.04 19.22
C ILE A 23 -26.94 3.46 19.53
N TYR A 24 -27.13 4.51 20.33
CA TYR A 24 -28.45 5.00 20.71
C TYR A 24 -29.17 5.59 19.51
N ASN A 25 -28.57 6.49 18.72
CA ASN A 25 -29.27 7.12 17.58
C ASN A 25 -29.30 6.28 16.29
N LEU A 26 -28.33 5.40 16.05
CA LEU A 26 -28.29 4.58 14.83
C LEU A 26 -28.84 3.16 15.03
N GLY A 27 -28.82 2.65 16.26
CA GLY A 27 -29.32 1.31 16.59
C GLY A 27 -30.65 1.35 17.35
N VAL A 28 -30.66 1.97 18.53
CA VAL A 28 -31.77 1.84 19.49
C VAL A 28 -32.95 2.75 19.15
N ASN A 29 -32.72 4.00 18.77
CA ASN A 29 -33.74 5.00 18.47
C ASN A 29 -34.61 4.64 17.23
N PRO A 30 -34.05 4.15 16.11
CA PRO A 30 -34.87 3.65 15.01
C PRO A 30 -35.65 2.38 15.35
N LEU A 31 -35.09 1.45 16.15
CA LEU A 31 -35.81 0.25 16.61
C LEU A 31 -36.91 0.59 17.63
N LEU A 32 -36.67 1.53 18.53
CA LEU A 32 -37.64 2.02 19.51
C LEU A 32 -38.80 2.74 18.80
N ASN A 33 -38.52 3.58 17.80
CA ASN A 33 -39.55 4.21 16.97
C ASN A 33 -40.35 3.21 16.14
N LEU A 34 -39.70 2.15 15.63
CA LEU A 34 -40.38 1.07 14.93
C LEU A 34 -41.32 0.30 15.87
N LEU A 35 -40.91 0.07 17.12
CA LEU A 35 -41.73 -0.56 18.16
C LEU A 35 -42.89 0.33 18.62
N LEU A 36 -42.68 1.65 18.75
CA LEU A 36 -43.72 2.62 19.12
C LEU A 36 -44.77 2.82 18.01
N ASN A 37 -44.35 2.78 16.74
CA ASN A 37 -45.26 2.77 15.59
C ASN A 37 -46.09 1.47 15.53
N LEU A 38 -45.50 0.32 15.87
CA LEU A 38 -46.23 -0.95 15.99
C LEU A 38 -47.27 -0.93 17.14
N LEU A 39 -47.03 -0.14 18.19
CA LEU A 39 -47.94 0.09 19.32
C LEU A 39 -48.99 1.17 19.05
N GLY A 40 -49.02 1.75 17.83
CA GLY A 40 -50.00 2.78 17.44
C GLY A 40 -49.76 4.16 18.08
N ILE A 41 -48.60 4.39 18.70
CA ILE A 41 -48.23 5.67 19.27
C ILE A 41 -47.54 6.49 18.17
N ASN A 42 -48.33 7.29 17.44
CA ASN A 42 -47.83 8.16 16.39
C ASN A 42 -47.14 9.39 17.00
N LEU A 43 -45.81 9.36 17.11
CA LEU A 43 -45.03 10.59 17.19
C LEU A 43 -45.23 11.34 15.85
N ILE A 44 -45.77 12.57 15.89
CA ILE A 44 -45.85 13.44 14.71
C ILE A 44 -44.42 13.80 14.31
N TYR A 45 -43.80 12.94 13.53
CA TYR A 45 -42.44 13.05 13.04
C TYR A 45 -42.51 12.65 11.57
N GLN A 46 -42.09 13.55 10.67
CA GLN A 46 -42.05 13.27 9.23
C GLN A 46 -41.06 12.13 8.96
N PRO A 47 -41.51 10.88 8.77
CA PRO A 47 -40.62 9.72 8.78
C PRO A 47 -39.67 9.74 7.59
N GLN A 48 -40.14 10.29 6.45
CA GLN A 48 -39.34 10.50 5.24
C GLN A 48 -38.16 11.45 5.48
N PHE A 49 -38.38 12.60 6.13
CA PHE A 49 -37.30 13.56 6.39
C PHE A 49 -36.24 12.99 7.34
N ILE A 50 -36.64 12.21 8.36
CA ILE A 50 -35.68 11.53 9.24
C ILE A 50 -34.91 10.45 8.46
N LEU A 51 -35.62 9.64 7.68
CA LEU A 51 -35.04 8.52 6.95
C LEU A 51 -34.04 9.02 5.89
N GLU A 52 -34.38 10.08 5.15
CA GLU A 52 -33.50 10.72 4.17
C GLU A 52 -32.25 11.31 4.81
N ASN A 53 -32.41 12.02 5.94
CA ASN A 53 -31.26 12.56 6.68
C ASN A 53 -30.39 11.45 7.29
N LEU A 54 -31.00 10.36 7.77
CA LEU A 54 -30.27 9.20 8.28
C LEU A 54 -29.46 8.52 7.17
N LEU A 55 -30.07 8.32 5.99
CA LEU A 55 -29.39 7.78 4.82
C LEU A 55 -28.22 8.67 4.39
N LEU A 56 -28.44 9.99 4.31
CA LEU A 56 -27.41 10.95 3.95
C LEU A 56 -26.25 10.94 4.95
N VAL A 57 -26.54 10.92 6.25
CA VAL A 57 -25.52 10.83 7.31
C VAL A 57 -24.76 9.50 7.20
N LEU A 58 -25.44 8.37 6.99
CA LEU A 58 -24.80 7.07 6.79
C LEU A 58 -23.91 7.07 5.55
N THR A 59 -24.37 7.63 4.43
CA THR A 59 -23.58 7.75 3.20
C THR A 59 -22.31 8.58 3.44
N LEU A 60 -22.41 9.70 4.15
CA LEU A 60 -21.26 10.54 4.49
C LEU A 60 -20.26 9.80 5.40
N VAL A 61 -20.74 9.05 6.39
CA VAL A 61 -19.89 8.24 7.27
C VAL A 61 -19.17 7.13 6.48
N ILE A 62 -19.88 6.44 5.59
CA ILE A 62 -19.29 5.41 4.72
C ILE A 62 -18.23 6.02 3.81
N LEU A 63 -18.52 7.14 3.16
CA LEU A 63 -17.57 7.84 2.30
C LEU A 63 -16.32 8.27 3.09
N PHE A 64 -16.51 8.78 4.30
CA PHE A 64 -15.41 9.15 5.18
C PHE A 64 -14.55 7.94 5.57
N MET A 65 -15.17 6.80 5.89
CA MET A 65 -14.46 5.57 6.19
C MET A 65 -13.68 5.04 4.99
N ILE A 66 -14.26 5.08 3.78
CA ILE A 66 -13.57 4.71 2.54
C ILE A 66 -12.35 5.62 2.33
N ALA A 67 -12.49 6.93 2.53
CA ALA A 67 -11.39 7.87 2.41
C ALA A 67 -10.25 7.55 3.40
N ILE A 68 -10.57 7.19 4.65
CA ILE A 68 -9.57 6.76 5.62
C ILE A 68 -8.88 5.47 5.17
N ILE A 69 -9.64 4.47 4.71
CA ILE A 69 -9.07 3.19 4.23
C ILE A 69 -8.09 3.43 3.08
N ILE A 70 -8.47 4.25 2.10
CA ILE A 70 -7.61 4.58 0.96
C ILE A 70 -6.38 5.38 1.43
N GLY A 71 -6.56 6.37 2.31
CA GLY A 71 -5.47 7.19 2.84
C GLY A 71 -4.44 6.36 3.61
N VAL A 72 -4.90 5.49 4.52
CA VAL A 72 -4.04 4.58 5.30
C VAL A 72 -3.36 3.57 4.38
N GLY A 73 -4.10 2.96 3.46
CA GLY A 73 -3.56 2.03 2.47
C GLY A 73 -2.48 2.66 1.61
N TYR A 74 -2.66 3.92 1.20
CA TYR A 74 -1.67 4.68 0.45
C TYR A 74 -0.41 4.92 1.28
N LEU A 75 -0.55 5.34 2.54
CA LEU A 75 0.58 5.53 3.45
C LEU A 75 1.39 4.25 3.62
N ILE A 76 0.73 3.10 3.81
CA ILE A 76 1.40 1.79 3.90
C ILE A 76 2.12 1.49 2.59
N PHE A 77 1.46 1.69 1.45
CA PHE A 77 2.02 1.43 0.12
C PHE A 77 3.26 2.27 -0.20
N THR A 78 3.43 3.45 0.41
CA THR A 78 4.68 4.23 0.26
C THR A 78 5.92 3.48 0.71
N GLY A 79 5.77 2.45 1.56
CA GLY A 79 6.85 1.56 1.99
C GLY A 79 7.45 0.71 0.86
N TRP A 80 6.75 0.58 -0.27
CA TRP A 80 7.25 -0.14 -1.45
C TRP A 80 8.20 0.74 -2.27
N LYS A 81 9.44 0.29 -2.45
CA LYS A 81 10.56 1.03 -3.07
C LYS A 81 10.35 1.25 -4.57
N ASN A 82 9.84 0.24 -5.29
CA ASN A 82 9.63 0.28 -6.75
C ASN A 82 8.16 0.55 -7.13
N ARG A 83 7.47 1.41 -6.37
CA ARG A 83 6.03 1.66 -6.56
C ARG A 83 5.69 2.35 -7.87
N SER A 84 6.66 2.98 -8.53
CA SER A 84 6.48 3.65 -9.82
C SER A 84 6.22 2.65 -10.95
N ALA A 85 6.84 1.46 -10.89
CA ALA A 85 6.78 0.44 -11.94
C ALA A 85 5.45 -0.33 -12.00
N ILE A 86 4.65 -0.26 -10.94
CA ILE A 86 3.34 -0.93 -10.87
C ILE A 86 2.34 -0.14 -11.74
N PRO A 87 1.48 -0.76 -12.57
CA PRO A 87 0.44 -0.03 -13.31
C PRO A 87 -0.60 0.59 -12.37
N LEU A 88 -1.20 1.72 -12.76
CA LEU A 88 -2.10 2.52 -11.89
C LEU A 88 -3.25 1.70 -11.28
N PHE A 89 -3.91 0.88 -12.09
CA PHE A 89 -5.02 0.03 -11.64
C PHE A 89 -4.60 -0.92 -10.51
N PHE A 90 -3.45 -1.58 -10.66
CA PHE A 90 -2.91 -2.46 -9.63
C PHE A 90 -2.46 -1.69 -8.37
N LYS A 91 -1.95 -0.46 -8.51
CA LYS A 91 -1.63 0.38 -7.33
C LYS A 91 -2.88 0.63 -6.49
N LEU A 92 -3.98 1.04 -7.11
CA LEU A 92 -5.23 1.33 -6.41
C LEU A 92 -5.77 0.09 -5.70
N LEU A 93 -5.77 -1.05 -6.39
CA LEU A 93 -6.20 -2.32 -5.81
C LEU A 93 -5.34 -2.72 -4.59
N ILE A 94 -4.01 -2.62 -4.70
CA ILE A 94 -3.09 -2.90 -3.59
C ILE A 94 -3.33 -1.92 -2.42
N ILE A 95 -3.52 -0.64 -2.70
CA ILE A 95 -3.80 0.38 -1.68
C ILE A 95 -5.05 0.03 -0.89
N ILE A 96 -6.15 -0.31 -1.57
CA ILE A 96 -7.41 -0.67 -0.92
C ILE A 96 -7.22 -1.92 -0.04
N LEU A 97 -6.55 -2.95 -0.57
CA LEU A 97 -6.27 -4.18 0.17
C LEU A 97 -5.40 -3.93 1.42
N LEU A 98 -4.37 -3.10 1.31
CA LEU A 98 -3.51 -2.74 2.45
C LEU A 98 -4.27 -1.93 3.50
N GLY A 99 -5.13 -1.00 3.07
CA GLY A 99 -6.01 -0.25 3.95
C GLY A 99 -6.92 -1.18 4.74
N LEU A 100 -7.63 -2.09 4.07
CA LEU A 100 -8.51 -3.08 4.71
C LEU A 100 -7.73 -3.98 5.67
N ALA A 101 -6.55 -4.48 5.27
CA ALA A 101 -5.71 -5.30 6.12
C ALA A 101 -5.30 -4.57 7.41
N ALA A 102 -5.01 -3.27 7.32
CA ALA A 102 -4.69 -2.47 8.50
C ALA A 102 -5.86 -2.38 9.48
N PHE A 103 -7.08 -2.22 8.97
CA PHE A 103 -8.28 -2.21 9.82
C PHE A 103 -8.56 -3.57 10.46
N VAL A 104 -8.39 -4.67 9.72
CA VAL A 104 -8.58 -6.04 10.24
C VAL A 104 -7.59 -6.34 11.37
N ILE A 105 -6.33 -5.96 11.22
CA ILE A 105 -5.29 -6.16 12.25
C ILE A 105 -5.46 -5.17 13.42
N ALA A 106 -6.00 -3.97 13.17
CA ALA A 106 -6.28 -3.00 14.23
C ALA A 106 -7.36 -3.51 15.21
N ALA A 107 -8.32 -4.31 14.74
CA ALA A 107 -9.40 -4.84 15.57
C ALA A 107 -8.91 -5.64 16.80
N PRO A 108 -8.08 -6.69 16.67
CA PRO A 108 -7.54 -7.40 17.84
C PRO A 108 -6.61 -6.52 18.70
N ILE A 109 -5.84 -5.60 18.09
CA ILE A 109 -4.98 -4.66 18.84
C ILE A 109 -5.83 -3.74 19.72
N SER A 110 -7.00 -3.31 19.24
CA SER A 110 -7.91 -2.43 19.97
C SER A 110 -8.52 -3.07 21.22
N MET A 111 -8.57 -4.41 21.28
CA MET A 111 -8.99 -5.13 22.48
C MET A 111 -8.01 -4.94 23.64
N ILE A 112 -6.71 -4.79 23.32
CA ILE A 112 -5.63 -4.58 24.29
C ILE A 112 -5.41 -3.07 24.53
N ILE A 113 -5.37 -2.29 23.45
CA ILE A 113 -5.10 -0.86 23.48
C ILE A 113 -6.39 -0.09 23.24
N LYS A 114 -7.04 0.34 24.33
CA LYS A 114 -8.31 1.06 24.32
C LYS A 114 -8.21 2.53 23.94
N PHE A 115 -7.16 2.94 23.23
CA PHE A 115 -6.96 4.31 22.80
C PHE A 115 -7.43 4.51 21.36
N PRO A 116 -8.21 5.55 21.04
CA PRO A 116 -8.77 5.76 19.70
C PRO A 116 -7.65 5.94 18.66
N PHE A 117 -7.84 5.36 17.47
CA PHE A 117 -6.91 5.41 16.32
C PHE A 117 -5.51 4.80 16.52
N VAL A 118 -5.01 4.62 17.74
CA VAL A 118 -3.70 4.02 18.02
C VAL A 118 -3.58 2.58 17.49
N PRO A 119 -4.57 1.69 17.66
CA PRO A 119 -4.54 0.37 17.05
C PRO A 119 -4.35 0.40 15.52
N LEU A 120 -4.97 1.38 14.87
CA LEU A 120 -4.85 1.59 13.42
C LEU A 120 -3.45 2.10 13.04
N ILE A 121 -2.90 3.04 13.81
CA ILE A 121 -1.53 3.55 13.61
C ILE A 121 -0.50 2.42 13.77
N ILE A 122 -0.63 1.60 14.82
CA ILE A 122 0.26 0.46 15.08
C ILE A 122 0.16 -0.53 13.93
N SER A 123 -1.06 -0.89 13.53
CA SER A 123 -1.27 -1.82 12.43
C SER A 123 -0.68 -1.32 11.11
N ALA A 124 -0.96 -0.07 10.74
CA ALA A 124 -0.43 0.55 9.54
C ALA A 124 1.11 0.62 9.57
N SER A 125 1.70 0.92 10.73
CA SER A 125 3.16 0.97 10.89
C SER A 125 3.81 -0.41 10.74
N LEU A 126 3.20 -1.46 11.29
CA LEU A 126 3.66 -2.83 11.15
C LEU A 126 3.61 -3.29 9.69
N LEU A 127 2.47 -3.07 9.02
CA LEU A 127 2.32 -3.41 7.61
C LEU A 127 3.29 -2.64 6.73
N TYR A 128 3.51 -1.34 7.00
CA TYR A 128 4.51 -0.54 6.29
C TYR A 128 5.91 -1.13 6.45
N MET A 129 6.30 -1.51 7.66
CA MET A 129 7.62 -2.09 7.92
C MET A 129 7.80 -3.44 7.20
N ILE A 130 6.81 -4.33 7.29
CA ILE A 130 6.81 -5.62 6.60
C ILE A 130 6.93 -5.41 5.09
N LEU A 131 6.11 -4.52 4.53
CA LEU A 131 6.12 -4.20 3.12
C LEU A 131 7.47 -3.64 2.65
N ARG A 132 8.09 -2.79 3.48
CA ARG A 132 9.41 -2.22 3.20
C ARG A 132 10.52 -3.26 3.24
N ILE A 133 10.47 -4.19 4.20
CA ILE A 133 11.42 -5.31 4.28
C ILE A 133 11.29 -6.19 3.03
N ILE A 134 10.07 -6.63 2.71
CA ILE A 134 9.79 -7.44 1.52
C ILE A 134 10.23 -6.71 0.25
N SER A 135 9.88 -5.42 0.13
CA SER A 135 10.26 -4.62 -1.04
C SER A 135 11.76 -4.44 -1.17
N ASN A 136 12.51 -4.44 -0.07
CA ASN A 136 13.97 -4.36 -0.10
C ASN A 136 14.61 -5.70 -0.49
N GLN A 137 13.98 -6.83 -0.17
CA GLN A 137 14.44 -8.16 -0.60
C GLN A 137 14.16 -8.40 -2.08
N ILE A 138 13.10 -7.81 -2.61
CA ILE A 138 12.78 -7.83 -4.03
C ILE A 138 13.63 -6.76 -4.75
N TYR A 139 14.95 -6.95 -4.74
CA TYR A 139 15.80 -6.36 -5.77
C TYR A 139 15.50 -7.08 -7.07
N PHE A 140 14.63 -6.49 -7.89
CA PHE A 140 14.58 -6.81 -9.32
C PHE A 140 15.86 -6.26 -9.99
N GLU A 141 17.01 -6.81 -9.67
CA GLU A 141 18.10 -6.87 -10.65
C GLU A 141 17.69 -7.92 -11.67
N ARG A 142 16.85 -7.52 -12.65
CA ARG A 142 16.92 -8.18 -13.96
C ARG A 142 18.23 -7.75 -14.60
N ASN A 143 19.34 -8.21 -14.04
CA ASN A 143 20.61 -8.20 -14.74
C ASN A 143 20.56 -9.39 -15.69
N THR A 144 20.64 -9.10 -16.97
CA THR A 144 20.81 -10.14 -17.97
C THR A 144 22.09 -10.88 -17.60
N ASP A 145 21.97 -12.18 -17.35
CA ASP A 145 23.09 -13.00 -16.91
C ASP A 145 24.22 -12.91 -17.95
N PHE A 146 25.47 -12.81 -17.49
CA PHE A 146 26.62 -12.64 -18.39
C PHE A 146 26.69 -13.80 -19.41
N ILE A 147 26.19 -14.98 -19.04
CA ILE A 147 26.06 -16.15 -19.91
C ILE A 147 25.24 -15.85 -21.18
N ILE A 148 24.16 -15.08 -21.08
CA ILE A 148 23.32 -14.70 -22.22
C ILE A 148 24.09 -13.77 -23.17
N ILE A 149 24.85 -12.82 -22.60
CA ILE A 149 25.69 -11.88 -23.36
C ILE A 149 26.83 -12.63 -24.05
N LEU A 150 27.46 -13.59 -23.35
CA LEU A 150 28.50 -14.47 -23.88
C LEU A 150 28.00 -15.28 -25.07
N ASN A 151 26.81 -15.88 -24.97
CA ASN A 151 26.21 -16.66 -26.05
C ASN A 151 25.94 -15.78 -27.28
N LYS A 152 25.37 -14.58 -27.09
CA LYS A 152 25.18 -13.62 -28.19
C LYS A 152 26.50 -13.23 -28.84
N LEU A 153 27.56 -12.96 -28.06
CA LEU A 153 28.88 -12.64 -28.61
C LEU A 153 29.47 -13.79 -29.44
N LYS A 154 29.32 -15.03 -28.98
CA LYS A 154 29.76 -16.22 -29.74
C LYS A 154 28.95 -16.44 -31.02
N GLU A 155 27.69 -16.04 -31.05
CA GLU A 155 26.88 -16.02 -32.29
C GLU A 155 27.42 -15.00 -33.30
N PHE A 156 27.80 -13.79 -32.84
CA PHE A 156 28.37 -12.77 -33.71
C PHE A 156 29.75 -13.16 -34.25
N ASN A 157 30.61 -13.76 -33.42
CA ASN A 157 31.93 -14.20 -33.85
C ASN A 157 32.43 -15.34 -32.95
N LYS A 158 32.47 -16.55 -33.52
CA LYS A 158 32.86 -17.78 -32.82
C LYS A 158 34.31 -17.78 -32.33
N ASN A 159 35.17 -16.92 -32.88
CA ASN A 159 36.60 -16.84 -32.58
C ASN A 159 36.95 -15.60 -31.75
N LEU A 160 36.01 -15.08 -30.95
CA LEU A 160 36.26 -14.01 -29.99
C LEU A 160 36.90 -14.58 -28.72
N GLU A 161 38.05 -14.04 -28.35
CA GLU A 161 38.64 -14.22 -27.02
C GLU A 161 38.18 -13.08 -26.12
N ILE A 162 37.65 -13.38 -24.94
CA ILE A 162 37.21 -12.36 -23.99
C ILE A 162 38.36 -12.05 -23.06
N ASN A 163 38.80 -10.80 -23.06
CA ASN A 163 39.90 -10.33 -22.24
C ASN A 163 39.40 -9.84 -20.88
N GLU A 164 38.40 -8.96 -20.89
CA GLU A 164 37.93 -8.30 -19.68
C GLU A 164 36.45 -7.97 -19.78
N VAL A 165 35.74 -8.05 -18.65
CA VAL A 165 34.33 -7.68 -18.55
C VAL A 165 34.20 -6.68 -17.41
N LYS A 166 33.61 -5.52 -17.71
CA LYS A 166 33.31 -4.48 -16.73
C LYS A 166 31.81 -4.20 -16.71
N THR A 167 31.28 -3.92 -15.54
CA THR A 167 29.93 -3.38 -15.37
C THR A 167 30.03 -1.88 -15.12
N ASN A 168 29.26 -1.09 -15.84
CA ASN A 168 29.16 0.35 -15.61
C ASN A 168 27.70 0.78 -15.58
N LYS A 169 27.20 1.09 -14.37
CA LYS A 169 25.81 1.50 -14.10
C LYS A 169 24.77 0.50 -14.63
N ASN A 170 24.33 0.67 -15.87
CA ASN A 170 23.30 -0.14 -16.54
C ASN A 170 23.83 -0.82 -17.81
N GLU A 171 25.15 -0.96 -17.94
CA GLU A 171 25.77 -1.51 -19.15
C GLU A 171 26.83 -2.56 -18.79
N TRP A 172 26.83 -3.64 -19.56
CA TRP A 172 27.94 -4.59 -19.63
C TRP A 172 28.90 -4.14 -20.72
N ILE A 173 30.15 -3.89 -20.35
CA ILE A 173 31.24 -3.54 -21.26
C ILE A 173 32.14 -4.77 -21.37
N VAL A 174 32.16 -5.40 -22.54
CA VAL A 174 32.97 -6.58 -22.82
C VAL A 174 34.10 -6.20 -23.76
N TYR A 175 35.34 -6.36 -23.29
CA TYR A 175 36.54 -6.21 -24.09
C TYR A 175 36.93 -7.58 -24.63
N ALA A 176 36.92 -7.71 -25.95
CA ALA A 176 37.23 -8.95 -26.62
C ALA A 176 38.24 -8.72 -27.73
N ARG A 177 38.99 -9.77 -28.06
CA ARG A 177 40.00 -9.79 -29.11
C ARG A 177 39.54 -10.69 -30.25
N SER A 178 39.67 -10.21 -31.48
CA SER A 178 39.47 -11.03 -32.67
C SER A 178 40.53 -10.72 -33.71
N LYS A 179 41.28 -11.76 -34.13
CA LYS A 179 42.30 -11.67 -35.20
C LYS A 179 43.18 -10.42 -35.05
N ASP A 180 43.76 -10.27 -33.87
CA ASP A 180 44.64 -9.17 -33.43
C ASP A 180 44.02 -7.78 -33.18
N LYS A 181 42.71 -7.62 -33.34
CA LYS A 181 42.00 -6.37 -33.04
C LYS A 181 41.33 -6.41 -31.68
N PHE A 182 41.44 -5.34 -30.91
CA PHE A 182 40.67 -5.16 -29.68
C PHE A 182 39.32 -4.53 -30.01
N ILE A 183 38.25 -5.08 -29.44
CA ILE A 183 36.88 -4.63 -29.67
C ILE A 183 36.20 -4.49 -28.32
N GLU A 184 35.59 -3.33 -28.10
CA GLU A 184 34.73 -3.05 -26.97
C GLU A 184 33.27 -3.21 -27.40
N TYR A 185 32.52 -4.08 -26.72
CA TYR A 185 31.09 -4.25 -26.89
C TYR A 185 30.34 -3.74 -25.68
N LYS A 186 29.32 -2.90 -25.89
CA LYS A 186 28.43 -2.39 -24.84
C LYS A 186 27.05 -3.01 -24.98
N PHE A 187 26.63 -3.73 -23.96
CA PHE A 187 25.30 -4.32 -23.87
C PHE A 187 24.46 -3.62 -22.81
N ASP A 188 23.18 -3.44 -23.08
CA ASP A 188 22.23 -3.00 -22.05
C ASP A 188 22.04 -4.11 -21.00
N MET A 189 22.19 -3.76 -19.73
CA MET A 189 22.12 -4.71 -18.63
C MET A 189 20.70 -5.27 -18.41
N LYS A 190 19.66 -4.54 -18.83
CA LYS A 190 18.25 -4.93 -18.64
C LYS A 190 17.69 -5.73 -19.82
N THR A 191 18.09 -5.41 -21.05
CA THR A 191 17.58 -6.09 -22.26
C THR A 191 18.56 -7.11 -22.82
N GLY A 192 19.84 -7.01 -22.49
CA GLY A 192 20.89 -7.82 -23.07
C GLY A 192 21.13 -7.53 -24.56
N GLU A 193 20.67 -6.38 -25.06
CA GLU A 193 20.86 -5.95 -26.44
C GLU A 193 22.18 -5.22 -26.60
N LEU A 194 22.84 -5.41 -27.75
CA LEU A 194 24.06 -4.69 -28.10
C LEU A 194 23.70 -3.24 -28.46
N LYS A 195 24.14 -2.28 -27.65
CA LYS A 195 23.95 -0.85 -27.93
C LYS A 195 24.97 -0.33 -28.92
N GLN A 196 26.23 -0.70 -28.71
CA GLN A 196 27.35 -0.16 -29.49
C GLN A 196 28.53 -1.11 -29.45
N TRP A 197 29.30 -1.13 -30.53
CA TRP A 197 30.62 -1.74 -30.55
C TRP A 197 31.64 -0.76 -31.15
N LYS A 198 32.88 -0.81 -30.67
CA LYS A 198 33.98 0.02 -31.15
C LYS A 198 35.27 -0.79 -31.19
N GLN A 199 36.01 -0.68 -32.29
CA GLN A 199 37.38 -1.21 -32.38
C GLN A 199 38.35 -0.22 -31.72
N ILE A 200 39.22 -0.73 -30.84
CA ILE A 200 40.27 0.03 -30.14
C ILE A 200 41.62 -0.30 -30.80
#